data_AF-A0A959L6L0-F1
#
_entry.id   AF-A0A959L6L0-F1
#
_cell.length_a   1.000
_cell.length_b   1.000
_cell.length_c   1.000
_cell.angle_alpha   90.00
_cell.angle_beta   90.00
_cell.angle_gamma   90.00
#
_symmetry.space_group_name_H-M   'P 1'
#
loop_
_entity.id
_entity.type
_entity.pdbx_description
1 polymer ?
#
loop_
_entity_poly.entity_id
_entity_poly.type
_entity_poly.pdbx_seq_one_letter_code
_entity_poly.pdbx_strand_id
1 'polypeptide(L)'
;IIDLLASLLSGGNSTADIGKLEAETSLSQVFICINRDALGEESELASKINEVIEHFQSANRQQEDQPIRYPGEATIIRRKRQLSDGIFVEDDIWKQVIRMQKEQ
;
A
#
# COMPACT_ATOMS: atom_id res chain seq x y z
N ILE A 1 3.62 2.11 -17.92
CA ILE A 1 2.59 1.07 -18.14
C ILE A 1 1.33 1.33 -17.30
N ILE A 2 1.44 1.57 -15.99
CA ILE A 2 0.27 1.79 -15.12
C ILE A 2 -0.65 2.89 -15.67
N ASP A 3 -0.12 4.04 -16.07
CA ASP A 3 -0.89 5.16 -16.62
C ASP A 3 -1.73 4.76 -17.85
N LEU A 4 -1.11 4.03 -18.78
CA LEU A 4 -1.76 3.53 -19.98
C LEU A 4 -2.84 2.48 -19.65
N LEU A 5 -2.55 1.53 -18.76
CA LEU A 5 -3.54 0.52 -18.39
C LEU A 5 -4.70 1.13 -17.59
N ALA A 6 -4.41 2.05 -16.67
CA ALA A 6 -5.42 2.72 -15.89
C ALA A 6 -6.35 3.55 -16.78
N SER A 7 -5.81 4.38 -17.66
CA SER A 7 -6.61 5.19 -18.59
C SER A 7 -7.43 4.31 -19.54
N LEU A 8 -6.83 3.31 -20.18
CA LEU A 8 -7.54 2.45 -21.14
C LEU A 8 -8.61 1.57 -20.49
N LEU A 9 -8.31 0.88 -19.38
CA LEU A 9 -9.23 -0.08 -18.77
C LEU A 9 -10.35 0.60 -17.99
N SER A 10 -10.10 1.78 -17.42
CA SER A 10 -11.15 2.57 -16.74
C SER A 10 -11.92 3.49 -17.70
N GLY A 11 -11.42 3.70 -18.92
CA GLY A 11 -11.93 4.72 -19.84
C GLY A 11 -11.66 6.16 -19.36
N GLY A 12 -10.76 6.34 -18.40
CA GLY A 12 -10.41 7.62 -17.78
C GLY A 12 -9.24 8.33 -18.46
N ASN A 13 -8.83 9.45 -17.87
CA ASN A 13 -7.75 10.29 -18.40
C ASN A 13 -6.36 9.68 -18.15
N SER A 14 -5.43 9.93 -19.08
CA SER A 14 -4.00 9.69 -18.83
C SER A 14 -3.43 10.76 -17.90
N THR A 15 -2.27 10.50 -17.31
CA THR A 15 -1.52 11.48 -16.49
C THR A 15 -1.23 12.76 -17.31
N ALA A 16 -0.95 12.59 -18.61
CA ALA A 16 -0.73 13.72 -19.51
C ALA A 16 -2.00 14.56 -19.74
N ASP A 17 -3.18 13.95 -19.71
CA ASP A 17 -4.46 14.68 -19.84
C ASP A 17 -4.88 15.31 -18.52
N ILE A 18 -4.64 14.64 -17.39
CA ILE A 18 -4.87 15.18 -16.04
C ILE A 18 -4.03 16.45 -15.84
N GLY A 19 -2.76 16.44 -16.26
CA GLY A 19 -1.87 17.61 -16.12
C GLY A 19 -2.28 18.84 -16.95
N LYS A 20 -3.28 18.73 -17.83
CA LYS A 20 -3.87 19.86 -18.57
C LYS A 20 -5.07 20.47 -17.86
N LEU A 21 -5.60 19.81 -16.82
CA LEU A 21 -6.73 20.30 -16.04
C LEU A 21 -6.26 21.38 -15.07
N GLU A 22 -7.16 22.30 -14.71
CA GLU A 22 -6.90 23.35 -13.72
C GLU A 22 -6.59 22.77 -12.33
N ALA A 23 -7.20 21.64 -12.00
CA ALA A 23 -6.96 20.86 -10.81
C ALA A 23 -6.78 19.38 -11.18
N GLU A 24 -5.86 18.69 -10.49
CA GLU A 24 -5.59 17.25 -10.66
C GLU A 24 -6.77 16.40 -10.17
N THR A 25 -7.81 16.37 -10.99
CA THR A 25 -9.07 15.66 -10.77
C THR A 25 -9.25 14.58 -11.86
N SER A 26 -10.26 13.72 -11.72
CA SER A 26 -10.56 12.65 -12.70
C SER A 26 -9.45 11.61 -12.87
N LEU A 27 -8.90 11.14 -11.75
CA LEU A 27 -7.87 10.09 -11.73
C LEU A 27 -8.42 8.75 -12.21
N SER A 28 -7.68 8.10 -13.10
CA SER A 28 -7.97 6.74 -13.58
C SER A 28 -7.57 5.69 -12.55
N GLN A 29 -8.49 4.76 -12.22
CA GLN A 29 -8.25 3.69 -11.25
C GLN A 29 -8.74 2.34 -11.77
N VAL A 30 -7.98 1.27 -11.51
CA VAL A 30 -8.31 -0.11 -11.88
C VAL A 30 -8.11 -1.00 -10.67
N PHE A 31 -9.09 -1.86 -10.40
CA PHE A 31 -9.03 -2.88 -9.34
C PHE A 31 -9.03 -4.27 -9.98
N ILE A 32 -8.11 -5.12 -9.53
CA ILE A 32 -8.01 -6.52 -9.99
C ILE A 32 -8.28 -7.41 -8.80
N CYS A 33 -9.28 -8.28 -8.93
CA CYS A 33 -9.57 -9.32 -7.95
C CYS A 33 -9.20 -10.67 -8.56
N ILE A 34 -8.46 -11.47 -7.81
CA ILE A 34 -8.06 -12.83 -8.21
C ILE A 34 -8.78 -13.80 -7.28
N ASN A 35 -9.58 -14.71 -7.86
CA ASN A 35 -10.21 -15.77 -7.09
C ASN A 35 -9.15 -16.81 -6.70
N ARG A 36 -8.83 -16.88 -5.40
CA ARG A 36 -7.85 -17.82 -4.86
C ARG A 36 -8.24 -19.27 -5.10
N ASP A 37 -9.52 -19.61 -5.03
CA ASP A 37 -9.99 -21.00 -5.16
C ASP A 37 -9.79 -21.53 -6.59
N ALA A 38 -9.58 -20.64 -7.56
CA ALA A 38 -9.22 -21.00 -8.93
C ALA A 38 -7.72 -21.27 -9.13
N LEU A 39 -6.86 -21.03 -8.12
CA LEU A 39 -5.41 -21.13 -8.23
C LEU A 39 -4.84 -22.46 -7.73
N GLY A 40 -5.59 -23.21 -6.92
CA GLY A 40 -5.17 -24.49 -6.36
C GLY A 40 -5.69 -24.74 -4.96
N GLU A 41 -5.26 -25.85 -4.36
CA GLU A 41 -5.63 -26.22 -2.99
C GLU A 41 -5.00 -25.28 -1.96
N GLU A 42 -5.74 -24.98 -0.89
CA GLU A 42 -5.32 -24.01 0.15
C GLU A 42 -3.99 -24.41 0.80
N SER A 43 -3.77 -25.71 1.04
CA SER A 43 -2.55 -26.21 1.67
C SER A 43 -1.31 -25.98 0.80
N GLU A 44 -1.42 -26.16 -0.51
CA GLU A 44 -0.33 -25.92 -1.46
C GLU A 44 -0.01 -24.43 -1.57
N LEU A 45 -1.05 -23.59 -1.66
CA LEU A 45 -0.88 -22.12 -1.68
C LEU A 45 -0.22 -21.63 -0.39
N ALA A 46 -0.70 -22.08 0.77
CA ALA A 46 -0.14 -21.71 2.07
C ALA A 46 1.32 -22.14 2.21
N SER A 47 1.66 -23.35 1.76
CA SER A 47 3.05 -23.85 1.76
C SER A 47 3.97 -22.96 0.91
N LYS A 48 3.54 -22.60 -0.31
CA LYS A 48 4.34 -21.73 -1.19
C LYS A 48 4.51 -20.33 -0.61
N ILE A 49 3.47 -19.78 0.02
CA ILE A 49 3.54 -18.47 0.68
C ILE A 49 4.58 -18.51 1.82
N ASN A 50 4.53 -19.55 2.66
CA ASN A 50 5.48 -19.70 3.76
C ASN A 50 6.92 -19.87 3.27
N GLU A 51 7.15 -20.67 2.22
CA GLU A 51 8.47 -20.84 1.62
C GLU A 51 9.05 -19.50 1.14
N VAL A 52 8.23 -18.66 0.49
CA VAL A 52 8.65 -17.32 0.06
C VAL A 52 8.98 -16.42 1.26
N ILE A 53 8.17 -16.46 2.33
CA ILE A 53 8.42 -15.68 3.55
C ILE A 53 9.74 -16.13 4.21
N GLU A 54 9.94 -17.44 4.35
CA GLU A 54 11.17 -18.02 4.90
C GLU A 54 12.39 -17.66 4.06
N HIS A 55 12.25 -17.61 2.74
CA HIS A 55 13.31 -17.15 1.84
C HIS A 55 13.71 -15.69 2.10
N PHE A 56 12.74 -14.79 2.28
CA PHE A 56 13.03 -13.40 2.65
C PHE A 56 13.74 -13.30 4.01
N GLN A 57 13.30 -14.09 4.99
CA GLN A 57 13.81 -14.02 6.36
C GLN A 57 15.19 -14.67 6.53
N SER A 58 15.52 -15.65 5.70
CA SER A 58 16.81 -16.35 5.69
C SER A 58 17.90 -15.63 4.89
N ALA A 59 17.56 -14.59 4.15
CA ALA A 59 18.53 -13.82 3.37
C ALA A 59 19.57 -13.12 4.25
N ASN A 60 20.81 -13.02 3.76
CA ASN A 60 21.91 -12.38 4.47
C ASN A 60 21.61 -10.90 4.69
N ARG A 61 21.60 -10.48 5.96
CA ARG A 61 21.36 -9.09 6.34
C ARG A 61 22.57 -8.25 5.96
N GLN A 62 22.32 -7.09 5.32
CA GLN A 62 23.40 -6.11 5.07
C GLN A 62 23.78 -5.32 6.33
N GLN A 63 22.85 -5.19 7.28
CA GLN A 63 23.08 -4.57 8.60
C GLN A 63 22.45 -5.47 9.66
N GLU A 64 23.18 -5.73 10.74
CA GLU A 64 22.79 -6.69 11.78
C GLU A 64 21.47 -6.31 12.47
N ASP A 65 21.24 -5.00 12.62
CA ASP A 65 20.06 -4.40 13.26
C ASP A 65 18.84 -4.20 12.35
N GLN A 66 18.94 -4.49 11.04
CA GLN A 66 17.82 -4.35 10.12
C GLN A 66 17.31 -5.72 9.66
N PRO A 67 16.18 -6.21 10.18
CA PRO A 67 15.57 -7.42 9.66
C PRO A 67 15.08 -7.19 8.22
N ILE A 68 15.32 -8.16 7.35
CA ILE A 68 14.73 -8.20 6.01
C ILE A 68 13.23 -8.47 6.16
N ARG A 69 12.41 -7.67 5.48
CA ARG A 69 10.95 -7.72 5.60
C ARG A 69 10.31 -8.06 4.28
N TYR A 70 9.21 -8.81 4.32
CA TYR A 70 8.39 -9.02 3.14
C TYR A 70 7.42 -7.84 2.94
N PRO A 71 6.92 -7.61 1.70
CA PRO A 71 5.98 -6.53 1.42
C PRO A 71 4.76 -6.54 2.35
N GLY A 72 4.49 -5.41 3.02
CA GLY A 72 3.34 -5.25 3.93
C GLY A 72 3.62 -5.56 5.41
N GLU A 73 4.71 -6.25 5.75
CA GLU A 73 5.05 -6.60 7.14
C GLU A 73 5.22 -5.36 8.03
N ALA A 74 5.93 -4.34 7.54
CA ALA A 74 6.11 -3.07 8.26
C ALA A 74 4.78 -2.36 8.54
N THR A 75 3.82 -2.42 7.59
CA THR A 75 2.48 -1.85 7.76
C THR A 75 1.71 -2.56 8.87
N ILE A 76 1.79 -3.89 8.93
CA ILE A 76 1.15 -4.70 9.99
C ILE A 76 1.74 -4.35 11.37
N ILE A 77 3.07 -4.29 11.48
CA ILE A 77 3.76 -3.92 12.72
C ILE A 77 3.37 -2.52 13.18
N ARG A 78 3.42 -1.54 12.26
CA ARG A 78 3.03 -0.15 12.56
C ARG A 78 1.57 -0.07 12.98
N ARG A 79 0.66 -0.79 12.32
CA ARG A 79 -0.76 -0.80 12.65
C ARG A 79 -1.01 -1.38 14.04
N LYS A 80 -0.36 -2.50 14.41
CA LYS A 80 -0.47 -3.09 15.75
C LYS A 80 -0.03 -2.10 16.82
N ARG A 81 1.13 -1.45 16.62
CA ARG A 81 1.66 -0.44 17.54
C ARG A 81 0.73 0.78 17.64
N GLN A 82 0.23 1.29 16.52
CA GLN A 82 -0.67 2.46 16.54
C GLN A 82 -2.03 2.14 17.17
N LEU A 83 -2.50 0.90 17.10
CA LEU A 83 -3.71 0.47 17.80
C LEU A 83 -3.52 0.39 19.32
N SER A 84 -2.33 0.05 19.81
CA SER A 84 -2.03 -0.01 21.25
C SER A 84 -1.63 1.35 21.83
N ASP A 85 -0.76 2.08 21.13
CA ASP A 85 -0.07 3.26 21.65
C ASP A 85 -0.75 4.57 21.19
N GLY A 86 -1.73 4.47 20.29
CA GLY A 86 -2.32 5.59 19.58
C GLY A 86 -1.62 5.92 18.27
N ILE A 87 -2.29 6.69 17.42
CA ILE A 87 -1.73 7.12 16.13
C ILE A 87 -0.77 8.27 16.38
N PHE A 88 0.51 8.05 16.10
CA PHE A 88 1.51 9.12 16.14
C PHE A 88 1.31 10.07 14.96
N VAL A 89 1.12 11.35 15.27
CA VAL A 89 0.98 12.45 14.32
C VAL A 89 1.96 13.53 14.75
N GLU A 90 2.67 14.13 13.79
CA GLU A 90 3.55 15.26 14.08
C GLU A 90 2.76 16.46 14.59
N ASP A 91 3.30 17.18 15.59
CA ASP A 91 2.61 18.29 16.24
C ASP A 91 2.11 19.36 15.27
N ASP A 92 2.89 19.64 14.21
CA ASP A 92 2.52 20.65 13.23
C ASP A 92 1.37 20.20 12.33
N ILE A 93 1.27 18.90 12.01
CA ILE A 93 0.11 18.33 11.32
C ILE A 93 -1.11 18.38 12.24
N TRP A 94 -0.95 18.04 13.53
CA TRP A 94 -2.06 18.09 14.49
C TRP A 94 -2.62 19.51 14.66
N LYS A 95 -1.74 20.52 14.76
CA LYS A 95 -2.16 21.94 14.80
C LYS A 95 -2.95 22.33 13.55
N GLN A 96 -2.54 21.87 12.36
CA GLN A 96 -3.26 22.14 11.12
C GLN A 96 -4.66 21.54 11.13
N VAL A 97 -4.80 20.28 11.57
CA VAL A 97 -6.10 19.61 11.71
C VAL A 97 -7.03 20.39 12.67
N ILE A 98 -6.52 20.81 13.82
CA ILE A 98 -7.27 21.61 14.80
C ILE A 98 -7.69 22.98 14.24
N ARG A 99 -6.86 23.60 13.40
CA ARG A 99 -7.21 24.87 12.74
C ARG A 99 -8.35 24.68 11.74
N MET A 100 -8.28 23.64 10.89
CA MET A 100 -9.32 23.34 9.90
C MET A 100 -10.68 23.08 10.55
N GLN A 101 -10.72 22.50 11.76
CA GLN A 101 -11.97 22.32 12.51
C GLN A 101 -12.62 23.66 12.92
N LYS A 102 -11.85 24.71 13.17
CA LYS A 102 -12.35 26.02 13.62
C LYS A 102 -12.83 26.92 12.47
N GLU A 103 -12.45 26.57 11.25
CA GLU A 103 -12.78 27.31 10.02
C GLU A 103 -14.05 26.77 9.33
N GLN A 104 -14.66 25.70 9.87
CA GLN A 104 -15.99 25.18 9.50
C GLN A 104 -17.07 25.75 10.44
#